data_AF-A0AAW5CMA3-F1
#
_entry.id   AF-A0AAW5CMA3-F1
#
_cell.length_a   1.000
_cell.length_b   1.000
_cell.length_c   1.000
_cell.angle_alpha   90.00
_cell.angle_beta   90.00
_cell.angle_gamma   90.00
#
_symmetry.space_group_name_H-M   'P 1'
#
loop_
_entity.id
_entity.type
_entity.pdbx_description
1 polymer ?
#
loop_
_entity_poly.entity_id
_entity_poly.type
_entity_poly.pdbx_seq_one_letter_code
_entity_poly.pdbx_strand_id
1 'polypeptide(L)' 'MRNTLKATTLERKFPLLAVENGCIISKDADITVAFRVELPELFTVTSAEYEAIHSAWYKAIKVLPDYSIVHKQDFFIK' A
#
# COMPACT_ATOMS: atom_id res chain seq x y z
N MET A 1 33.09 -22.67 14.10
CA MET A 1 32.30 -23.03 12.90
C MET A 1 31.60 -21.77 12.42
N ARG A 2 31.97 -21.23 11.25
CA ARG A 2 31.34 -20.03 10.68
C ARG A 2 30.01 -20.47 10.06
N ASN A 3 28.90 -20.03 10.64
CA ASN A 3 27.59 -20.30 10.06
C ASN A 3 27.38 -19.36 8.87
N THR A 4 27.43 -19.93 7.66
CA THR A 4 27.39 -19.21 6.37
C THR A 4 25.96 -19.11 5.81
N LEU A 5 24.98 -18.90 6.68
CA LEU A 5 23.62 -18.53 6.27
C LEU A 5 23.24 -17.24 6.99
N LYS A 6 23.38 -16.09 6.31
CA LYS A 6 22.82 -14.78 6.76
C LYS A 6 21.29 -14.75 6.58
N ALA A 7 20.61 -15.81 6.99
CA ALA A 7 19.16 -15.78 7.15
C ALA A 7 18.87 -14.96 8.41
N THR A 8 18.26 -13.81 8.22
CA THR A 8 17.77 -12.96 9.31
C THR A 8 16.29 -12.76 9.06
N THR A 9 15.51 -12.67 10.13
CA THR A 9 14.06 -12.51 10.03
C THR A 9 13.72 -11.15 9.40
N LEU A 10 12.56 -11.06 8.74
CA LEU A 10 12.17 -9.88 7.97
C LEU A 10 12.05 -8.63 8.87
N GLU A 11 11.55 -8.83 10.09
CA GLU A 11 11.39 -7.82 11.15
C GLU A 11 12.75 -7.27 11.62
N ARG A 12 13.85 -7.99 11.38
CA ARG A 12 15.20 -7.50 11.71
C ARG A 12 15.82 -6.67 10.58
N LYS A 13 15.34 -6.81 9.34
CA LYS A 13 15.80 -6.04 8.17
C LYS A 13 14.93 -4.84 7.85
N PHE A 14 13.63 -4.96 8.09
CA PHE A 14 12.65 -3.91 7.83
C PHE A 14 12.05 -3.41 9.14
N PRO A 15 11.55 -2.18 9.21
CA PRO A 15 10.89 -1.64 10.40
C PRO A 15 9.49 -2.25 10.60
N LEU A 16 9.31 -3.55 10.34
CA LEU A 16 8.06 -4.27 10.56
C LEU A 16 7.99 -4.73 12.02
N LEU A 17 6.89 -4.41 12.69
CA LEU A 17 6.59 -4.87 14.04
C LEU A 17 5.68 -6.10 14.02
N ALA A 18 4.51 -5.98 13.39
CA ALA A 18 3.50 -7.03 13.34
C ALA A 18 2.52 -6.83 12.18
N VAL A 19 1.71 -7.84 11.88
CA VAL A 19 0.53 -7.74 11.01
C VAL A 19 -0.68 -8.11 11.83
N GLU A 20 -1.57 -7.14 12.05
CA GLU A 20 -2.75 -7.30 12.90
C GLU A 20 -3.98 -6.72 12.20
N ASN A 21 -5.10 -7.44 12.24
CA ASN A 21 -6.37 -7.00 11.63
C ASN A 21 -6.23 -6.57 10.15
N GLY A 22 -5.34 -7.21 9.39
CA GLY A 22 -5.08 -6.86 7.99
C GLY A 22 -4.25 -5.59 7.77
N CYS A 23 -3.72 -5.00 8.84
CA CYS A 23 -2.85 -3.84 8.81
C CYS A 23 -1.40 -4.25 9.12
N ILE A 24 -0.44 -3.60 8.47
CA ILE A 24 0.98 -3.72 8.80
C ILE A 24 1.33 -2.63 9.79
N ILE A 25 1.96 -3.01 10.90
CA ILE A 25 2.40 -2.09 11.95
C ILE A 25 3.91 -1.97 11.88
N SER A 26 4.42 -0.73 11.84
CA SER A 26 5.86 -0.44 11.88
C SER A 26 6.38 -0.31 13.32
N LYS A 27 7.69 -0.42 13.50
CA LYS A 27 8.35 -0.15 14.80
C LYS A 27 8.29 1.33 15.19
N ASP A 28 8.09 2.20 14.22
CA ASP A 28 7.96 3.64 14.40
C ASP A 28 6.48 4.06 14.62
N ALA A 29 5.61 3.08 14.88
CA ALA A 29 4.18 3.22 15.12
C ALA A 29 3.36 3.69 13.89
N ASP A 30 3.88 3.48 12.68
CA ASP A 30 3.10 3.69 11.46
C ASP A 30 2.14 2.53 11.23
N ILE A 31 0.95 2.86 10.75
CA ILE A 31 -0.08 1.89 10.35
C ILE A 31 -0.20 1.94 8.82
N THR A 32 0.09 0.82 8.16
CA THR A 32 -0.05 0.70 6.70
C THR A 32 -1.19 -0.26 6.36
N VAL A 33 -2.11 0.20 5.52
CA VAL A 33 -3.19 -0.61 4.96
C VAL A 33 -3.01 -0.73 3.46
N ALA A 34 -3.04 -1.96 2.95
CA ALA A 34 -2.86 -2.24 1.52
C ALA A 34 -4.19 -2.70 0.91
N PHE A 35 -4.57 -2.09 -0.20
CA PHE A 35 -5.76 -2.46 -0.97
C PHE A 35 -5.33 -2.96 -2.34
N ARG A 36 -5.93 -4.08 -2.78
CA ARG A 36 -5.86 -4.49 -4.17
C ARG A 36 -6.91 -3.70 -4.95
N VAL A 37 -6.48 -3.05 -6.03
CA VAL A 37 -7.35 -2.28 -6.91
C VAL A 37 -7.27 -2.87 -8.30
N GLU A 38 -8.42 -3.03 -8.95
CA GLU A 38 -8.52 -3.31 -10.38
C GLU A 38 -8.75 -1.98 -11.09
N LEU A 39 -7.83 -1.61 -11.99
CA LEU A 39 -7.91 -0.38 -12.76
C LEU A 39 -8.51 -0.70 -14.14
N PRO A 40 -9.40 0.17 -14.66
CA PRO A 40 -9.91 0.00 -16.01
C PRO A 40 -8.78 0.13 -17.03
N GLU A 41 -8.95 -0.53 -18.17
CA GLU A 41 -8.03 -0.42 -19.28
C GLU A 41 -7.95 1.03 -19.78
N LEU A 42 -6.78 1.43 -20.26
CA LEU A 42 -6.57 2.78 -20.79
C LEU A 42 -7.58 3.07 -21.91
N PHE A 43 -8.23 4.24 -21.82
CA PHE A 43 -9.20 4.73 -22.81
C PHE A 43 -10.49 3.91 -22.96
N THR A 44 -10.82 3.06 -21.99
CA THR A 44 -12.07 2.28 -22.02
C THR A 44 -13.24 2.91 -21.28
N VAL A 45 -12.98 3.97 -20.49
CA VAL A 45 -14.00 4.64 -19.67
C VAL A 45 -14.56 5.88 -20.35
N THR A 46 -15.86 6.11 -20.18
CA THR A 46 -16.52 7.36 -20.57
C THR A 46 -16.11 8.51 -19.64
N SER A 47 -16.32 9.75 -20.07
CA SER A 47 -16.03 10.92 -19.24
C SER A 47 -16.80 10.93 -17.91
N ALA A 48 -18.04 10.44 -17.90
CA ALA A 48 -18.86 10.38 -16.68
C ALA A 48 -18.31 9.34 -15.68
N GLU A 49 -17.88 8.17 -16.15
CA GLU A 49 -17.27 7.14 -15.31
C GLU A 49 -15.92 7.60 -14.76
N TYR A 50 -15.12 8.27 -15.59
CA TYR A 50 -13.85 8.85 -15.15
C TYR A 50 -14.06 9.85 -14.01
N GLU A 51 -15.03 10.77 -14.14
CA GLU A 51 -15.33 11.75 -13.09
C GLU A 51 -15.84 11.09 -11.81
N ALA A 52 -16.63 10.01 -11.93
CA ALA A 52 -17.09 9.24 -10.77
C ALA A 52 -15.91 8.59 -10.02
N ILE A 53 -14.97 7.97 -10.74
CA ILE A 53 -13.74 7.38 -10.17
C ILE A 53 -12.89 8.46 -9.50
N HIS A 54 -12.67 9.59 -10.18
CA HIS A 54 -11.90 10.70 -9.66
C HIS A 54 -12.52 11.27 -8.37
N SER A 55 -13.84 11.49 -8.36
CA SER A 55 -14.57 11.98 -7.19
C SER A 55 -14.48 11.02 -6.00
N ALA A 56 -14.52 9.70 -6.25
CA ALA A 56 -14.36 8.70 -5.21
C ALA A 56 -12.96 8.74 -4.58
N TRP A 57 -11.91 8.79 -5.41
CA TRP A 57 -10.52 8.90 -4.93
C TRP A 57 -10.27 10.21 -4.18
N TYR A 58 -10.77 11.33 -4.69
CA TYR A 58 -10.64 12.63 -4.03
C TYR A 58 -11.25 12.59 -2.62
N LYS A 59 -12.45 12.03 -2.46
CA LYS A 59 -13.10 11.87 -1.15
C LYS A 59 -12.28 10.97 -0.23
N ALA A 60 -11.80 9.83 -0.72
CA ALA A 60 -11.01 8.88 0.06
C ALA A 60 -9.70 9.50 0.58
N ILE A 61 -8.99 10.28 -0.25
CA ILE A 61 -7.76 10.95 0.15
C ILE A 61 -8.05 12.09 1.14
N LYS A 62 -9.15 12.83 0.93
CA LYS A 62 -9.51 13.98 1.76
C LYS A 62 -9.86 13.63 3.20
N VAL A 63 -10.31 12.40 3.47
CA VAL A 63 -10.63 11.94 4.84
C VAL A 63 -9.42 11.40 5.59
N LEU A 64 -8.26 11.30 4.95
CA LEU A 64 -7.05 10.80 5.61
C LEU A 64 -6.53 11.83 6.63
N PRO A 65 -6.01 11.38 7.78
CA PRO A 65 -5.34 12.26 8.74
C PRO A 65 -4.12 12.98 8.15
N ASP A 66 -3.73 14.07 8.79
CA ASP A 66 -2.48 14.76 8.46
C ASP A 66 -1.29 13.79 8.50
N TYR A 67 -0.32 14.03 7.61
CA TYR A 67 0.88 13.19 7.43
C TYR A 67 0.64 11.77 6.88
N SER A 68 -0.58 11.46 6.45
CA SER A 68 -0.85 10.21 5.72
C SER A 68 -0.15 10.18 4.37
N ILE A 69 0.48 9.05 4.04
CA ILE A 69 1.13 8.80 2.75
C ILE A 69 0.28 7.83 1.94
N VAL A 70 -0.09 8.22 0.72
CA VAL A 70 -0.75 7.34 -0.25
C VAL A 70 0.28 6.89 -1.27
N HIS A 71 0.46 5.59 -1.42
CA HIS A 71 1.42 5.00 -2.35
C HIS A 71 0.72 4.03 -3.30
N LYS A 72 0.86 4.26 -4.61
CA LYS A 72 0.44 3.31 -5.64
C LYS A 72 1.57 2.32 -5.88
N GLN A 73 1.38 1.08 -5.44
CA GLN A 73 2.34 0.00 -5.68
C GLN A 73 1.99 -0.75 -6.97
N ASP A 74 2.82 -0.60 -8.00
CA ASP A 74 2.71 -1.35 -9.25
C ASP A 74 3.51 -2.66 -9.19
N PHE A 75 2.87 -3.75 -9.59
CA PHE A 75 3.53 -5.05 -9.76
C PHE A 75 3.86 -5.26 -11.24
N PHE A 76 5.13 -5.08 -11.59
CA PHE A 76 5.64 -5.45 -12.91
C PHE A 76 6.06 -6.92 -12.86
N ILE A 77 5.23 -7.79 -13.44
CA ILE A 77 5.56 -9.21 -13.61
C ILE A 77 6.34 -9.34 -14.93
N LYS A 78 7.46 -10.09 -14.92
CA LYS A 78 8.29 -10.35 -16.10
C LYS A 78 7.79 -11.57 -16.87
#